data_AF-A0A845YN13-F1
#
_entry.id   AF-A0A845YN13-F1
#
_cell.length_a   1.000
_cell.length_b   1.000
_cell.length_c   1.000
_cell.angle_alpha   90.00
_cell.angle_beta   90.00
_cell.angle_gamma   90.00
#
_symmetry.space_group_name_H-M   'P 1'
#
loop_
_entity.id
_entity.type
_entity.pdbx_description
1 polymer ?
#
loop_
_entity_poly.entity_id
_entity_poly.type
_entity_poly.pdbx_seq_one_letter_code
_entity_poly.pdbx_strand_id
1 'polypeptide(L)'
;MFDSSTCFKLPNGSNCSPDVSWIKLERWNQLTPQQREKIPPIAPDFVLELMSPSDTLKDVQKKMEEYIDGGVKLAWLIDKKNRRVEIYRQGKEVEILDSPTNLSGEDILPGFVLDI
;
A
#
# COMPACT_ATOMS: atom_id res chain seq x y z
N MET A 1 -5.90 1.63 -10.55
CA MET A 1 -5.23 0.50 -9.89
C MET A 1 -3.98 0.21 -10.67
N PHE A 2 -2.88 -0.07 -9.99
CA PHE A 2 -1.57 -0.27 -10.60
C PHE A 2 -0.94 -1.53 -10.01
N ASP A 3 -0.10 -2.20 -10.81
CA ASP A 3 0.65 -3.38 -10.42
C ASP A 3 2.08 -3.04 -9.96
N SER A 4 2.86 -4.07 -9.64
CA SER A 4 4.23 -4.00 -9.13
C SER A 4 5.23 -3.30 -10.04
N SER A 5 4.91 -3.08 -11.33
CA SER A 5 5.77 -2.36 -12.25
C SER A 5 5.70 -0.84 -12.09
N THR A 6 4.72 -0.34 -11.34
CA THR A 6 4.49 1.09 -11.16
C THR A 6 5.19 1.62 -9.91
N CYS A 7 6.09 2.58 -10.13
CA CYS A 7 6.76 3.33 -9.07
C CYS A 7 6.13 4.71 -8.91
N PHE A 8 5.94 5.15 -7.67
CA PHE A 8 5.45 6.48 -7.31
C PHE A 8 6.48 7.26 -6.51
N LYS A 9 6.50 8.58 -6.68
CA LYS A 9 7.34 9.49 -5.92
C LYS A 9 6.51 10.05 -4.75
N LEU A 10 6.88 9.67 -3.53
CA LEU A 10 6.17 10.08 -2.32
C LEU A 10 6.51 11.53 -1.94
N PRO A 11 5.59 12.25 -1.26
CA PRO A 11 5.80 13.58 -0.68
C PRO A 11 7.10 13.77 0.12
N ASN A 12 7.55 12.76 0.86
CA ASN A 12 8.80 12.80 1.63
C ASN A 12 10.06 12.61 0.76
N GLY A 13 9.90 12.46 -0.56
CA GLY A 13 10.98 12.27 -1.51
C GLY A 13 11.42 10.82 -1.69
N SER A 14 10.88 9.85 -0.96
CA SER A 14 11.14 8.43 -1.24
C SER A 14 10.33 7.94 -2.45
N ASN A 15 10.64 6.72 -2.91
CA ASN A 15 9.87 6.05 -3.94
C ASN A 15 9.12 4.86 -3.33
N CYS A 16 7.90 4.57 -3.78
CA CYS A 16 7.20 3.32 -3.47
C CYS A 16 6.83 2.57 -4.74
N SER A 17 6.98 1.24 -4.71
CA SER A 17 6.61 0.35 -5.82
C SER A 17 5.99 -0.91 -5.20
N PRO A 18 4.73 -0.82 -4.74
CA PRO A 18 4.07 -1.93 -4.09
C PRO A 18 3.52 -2.95 -5.07
N ASP A 19 3.24 -4.17 -4.60
CA ASP A 19 2.67 -5.22 -5.45
C ASP A 19 1.33 -4.83 -6.05
N VAL A 20 0.50 -4.13 -5.26
CA VAL A 20 -0.73 -3.50 -5.72
C VAL A 20 -0.84 -2.11 -5.11
N SER A 21 -1.28 -1.16 -5.93
CA SER A 21 -1.65 0.17 -5.43
C SER A 21 -2.94 0.69 -6.06
N TRP A 22 -3.59 1.56 -5.30
CA TRP A 22 -4.78 2.25 -5.73
C TRP A 22 -4.76 3.73 -5.32
N ILE A 23 -5.24 4.57 -6.23
CA ILE A 23 -5.38 6.01 -6.05
C ILE A 23 -6.81 6.36 -6.46
N LYS A 24 -7.46 7.21 -5.66
CA LYS A 24 -8.76 7.80 -5.99
C LYS A 24 -8.66 8.49 -7.36
N LEU A 25 -9.61 8.21 -8.24
CA LEU A 25 -9.60 8.75 -9.61
C LEU A 25 -9.51 10.29 -9.63
N GLU A 26 -10.18 10.96 -8.69
CA GLU A 26 -10.10 12.42 -8.52
C GLU A 26 -8.67 12.92 -8.26
N ARG A 27 -7.92 12.24 -7.37
CA ARG A 27 -6.52 12.59 -7.09
C ARG A 27 -5.63 12.31 -8.29
N TRP A 28 -5.86 11.20 -8.99
CA TRP A 28 -5.11 10.86 -10.21
C TRP A 28 -5.33 11.88 -11.33
N ASN A 29 -6.56 12.36 -11.50
CA ASN A 29 -6.93 13.33 -12.52
C ASN A 29 -6.38 14.74 -12.24
N GLN A 30 -5.93 15.03 -11.02
CA GLN A 30 -5.22 16.28 -10.70
C GLN A 30 -3.78 16.29 -11.26
N LEU A 31 -3.23 15.13 -11.66
CA LEU A 31 -1.91 15.06 -12.27
C LEU A 31 -1.95 15.49 -13.74
N THR A 32 -0.92 16.23 -14.15
CA THR A 32 -0.70 16.53 -15.57
C THR A 32 -0.41 15.25 -16.35
N PRO A 33 -0.65 15.21 -17.68
CA PRO A 33 -0.26 14.06 -18.50
C PRO A 33 1.22 13.69 -18.34
N GLN A 34 2.11 14.68 -18.28
CA GLN A 34 3.56 14.46 -18.12
C GLN A 34 3.93 13.86 -16.76
N GLN A 35 3.19 14.18 -15.70
CA GLN A 35 3.36 13.56 -14.39
C GLN A 35 2.91 12.10 -14.40
N ARG A 36 1.90 11.74 -15.22
CA ARG A 36 1.38 10.38 -15.34
C ARG A 36 2.23 9.47 -16.23
N GLU A 37 2.96 10.03 -17.18
CA GLU A 37 3.87 9.28 -18.09
C GLU A 37 5.24 8.96 -17.47
N LYS A 38 5.61 9.63 -16.38
CA LYS A 38 6.85 9.39 -15.62
C LYS A 38 6.53 8.69 -14.29
N ILE A 39 7.44 8.78 -13.31
CA ILE A 39 7.18 8.38 -11.92
C ILE A 39 6.17 9.40 -11.33
N PRO A 40 4.91 9.00 -11.05
CA PRO A 40 3.89 9.96 -10.63
C PRO A 40 4.20 10.51 -9.22
N PRO A 41 4.20 11.84 -9.03
CA PRO A 41 4.51 12.49 -7.75
C PRO A 41 3.29 12.49 -6.81
N ILE A 42 2.82 11.30 -6.45
CA ILE A 42 1.63 11.10 -5.64
C ILE A 42 1.79 9.84 -4.78
N ALA A 43 1.43 9.94 -3.50
CA ALA A 43 1.28 8.76 -2.65
C ALA A 43 -0.02 8.02 -2.99
N PRO A 44 0.02 6.69 -3.19
CA PRO A 44 -1.18 5.86 -3.26
C PRO A 44 -2.12 6.09 -2.08
N ASP A 45 -3.43 6.02 -2.31
CA ASP A 45 -4.38 6.01 -1.19
C ASP A 45 -4.30 4.66 -0.45
N PHE A 46 -4.15 3.58 -1.21
CA PHE A 46 -4.03 2.22 -0.72
C PHE A 46 -2.85 1.50 -1.37
N VAL A 47 -2.15 0.67 -0.59
CA VAL A 47 -1.13 -0.27 -1.10
C VAL A 47 -1.28 -1.64 -0.45
N LEU A 48 -0.80 -2.66 -1.15
CA LEU A 48 -0.70 -4.02 -0.65
C LEU A 48 0.67 -4.58 -1.04
N GLU A 49 1.34 -5.18 -0.06
CA GLU A 49 2.58 -5.94 -0.17
C GLU A 49 2.33 -7.41 0.16
N LEU A 50 2.79 -8.29 -0.71
CA LEU A 50 2.86 -9.71 -0.47
C LEU A 50 4.28 -10.06 -0.02
N MET A 51 4.42 -10.70 1.14
CA MET A 51 5.73 -11.22 1.52
C MET A 51 6.20 -12.28 0.51
N SER A 52 7.35 -12.05 -0.10
CA SER A 52 8.01 -13.04 -0.95
C SER A 52 8.75 -14.08 -0.10
N PRO A 53 9.03 -15.28 -0.64
CA PRO A 53 9.79 -16.31 0.08
C PRO A 53 11.20 -15.89 0.50
N SER A 54 11.79 -14.88 -0.17
CA SER A 54 13.13 -14.36 0.12
C SER A 54 13.14 -13.20 1.12
N ASP A 55 11.98 -12.63 1.44
CA ASP A 55 11.91 -11.47 2.31
C ASP A 55 12.08 -11.86 3.78
N THR A 56 12.66 -10.93 4.55
CA THR A 56 12.52 -10.95 6.00
C THR A 56 11.35 -10.05 6.39
N LEU A 57 10.60 -10.45 7.43
CA LEU A 57 9.48 -9.64 7.94
C LEU A 57 9.93 -8.21 8.27
N LYS A 58 11.10 -8.07 8.90
CA LYS A 58 11.65 -6.77 9.29
C LYS A 58 11.90 -5.85 8.09
N ASP A 59 12.41 -6.39 6.99
CA ASP A 59 12.69 -5.58 5.79
C ASP A 59 11.39 -5.07 5.16
N VAL A 60 10.36 -5.92 5.10
CA VAL A 60 9.06 -5.50 4.56
C VAL A 60 8.32 -4.56 5.51
N GLN A 61 8.36 -4.80 6.83
CA GLN A 61 7.79 -3.86 7.81
C GLN A 61 8.41 -2.47 7.69
N LYS A 62 9.73 -2.38 7.50
CA LYS A 62 10.40 -1.09 7.24
C LYS A 62 9.87 -0.42 5.98
N LYS A 63 9.67 -1.18 4.90
CA LYS A 63 9.06 -0.67 3.66
C LYS A 63 7.64 -0.15 3.89
N MET A 64 6.83 -0.85 4.68
CA MET A 64 5.48 -0.43 5.05
C MET A 64 5.47 0.87 5.86
N GLU A 65 6.40 1.02 6.82
CA GLU A 65 6.60 2.26 7.57
C GLU A 65 6.97 3.42 6.65
N GLU A 66 7.93 3.22 5.72
CA GLU A 66 8.31 4.22 4.72
C GLU A 66 7.14 4.66 3.83
N TYR A 67 6.19 3.76 3.55
CA TYR A 67 4.99 4.07 2.77
C TYR A 67 4.00 4.93 3.54
N ILE A 68 3.77 4.61 4.81
CA ILE A 68 2.88 5.37 5.69
C ILE A 68 3.47 6.77 5.97
N ASP A 69 4.76 6.85 6.25
CA ASP A 69 5.49 8.12 6.39
C ASP A 69 5.50 8.93 5.09
N GLY A 70 5.47 8.23 3.96
CA GLY A 70 5.30 8.81 2.64
C GLY A 70 3.89 9.30 2.32
N GLY A 71 2.91 9.11 3.21
CA GLY A 71 1.55 9.60 3.04
C GLY A 71 0.59 8.61 2.38
N VAL A 72 0.94 7.32 2.31
CA VAL A 72 -0.04 6.26 2.06
C VAL A 72 -1.02 6.20 3.23
N LYS A 73 -2.32 6.04 2.94
CA LYS A 73 -3.37 6.13 3.97
C LYS A 73 -3.70 4.79 4.61
N LEU A 74 -3.72 3.73 3.81
CA LEU A 74 -3.95 2.36 4.24
C LEU A 74 -2.99 1.43 3.50
N ALA A 75 -2.31 0.55 4.23
CA ALA A 75 -1.40 -0.42 3.65
C ALA A 75 -1.58 -1.79 4.29
N TRP A 76 -1.62 -2.84 3.46
CA TRP A 76 -1.66 -4.24 3.91
C TRP A 76 -0.35 -4.95 3.63
N LEU A 77 0.21 -5.60 4.63
CA LEU A 77 1.28 -6.57 4.47
C LEU A 77 0.70 -7.97 4.68
N ILE A 78 0.72 -8.80 3.64
CA ILE A 78 0.16 -10.15 3.69
C ILE A 78 1.29 -11.18 3.72
N ASP A 79 1.42 -11.86 4.85
CA ASP A 79 2.26 -13.03 5.02
C ASP A 79 1.41 -14.30 4.87
N LYS A 80 1.33 -14.82 3.64
CA LYS A 80 0.56 -16.04 3.35
C LYS A 80 1.13 -17.27 4.04
N LYS A 81 2.44 -17.32 4.29
CA LYS A 81 3.11 -18.48 4.89
C LYS A 81 2.70 -18.64 6.35
N ASN A 82 2.69 -17.53 7.08
CA ASN A 82 2.28 -17.49 8.49
C ASN A 82 0.79 -17.18 8.67
N ARG A 83 0.04 -17.01 7.57
CA ARG A 83 -1.38 -16.60 7.54
C ARG A 83 -1.62 -15.37 8.40
N ARG A 84 -0.78 -14.36 8.24
CA ARG A 84 -0.82 -13.14 9.03
C ARG A 84 -0.98 -11.94 8.10
N VAL A 85 -1.76 -10.97 8.54
CA VAL A 85 -1.89 -9.68 7.86
C VAL A 85 -1.57 -8.58 8.86
N GLU A 86 -0.72 -7.64 8.46
CA GLU A 86 -0.49 -6.40 9.19
C GLU A 86 -1.16 -5.24 8.43
N ILE A 87 -1.96 -4.47 9.14
CA ILE A 87 -2.73 -3.34 8.61
C ILE A 87 -2.13 -2.05 9.19
N TYR A 88 -1.60 -1.24 8.29
CA TYR A 88 -1.01 0.04 8.62
C TYR A 88 -1.94 1.16 8.20
N ARG A 89 -2.10 2.15 9.08
CA ARG A 89 -2.93 3.33 8.85
C ARG A 89 -2.17 4.57 9.30
N GLN A 90 -2.35 5.66 8.58
CA GLN A 90 -1.69 6.91 8.92
C GLN A 90 -2.06 7.36 10.35
N GLY A 91 -1.04 7.56 11.19
CA GLY A 91 -1.20 8.05 12.56
C GLY A 91 -1.81 7.05 13.55
N LYS A 92 -1.87 5.75 13.22
CA LYS A 92 -2.36 4.69 14.12
C LYS A 92 -1.29 3.60 14.29
N GLU A 93 -1.40 2.87 15.39
CA GLU A 93 -0.60 1.66 15.60
C GLU A 93 -0.95 0.59 14.55
N VAL A 94 0.04 -0.26 14.26
CA VAL A 94 -0.12 -1.40 13.36
C VAL A 94 -1.09 -2.39 13.99
N GLU A 95 -2.15 -2.72 13.25
CA GLU A 95 -3.06 -3.80 13.65
C GLU A 95 -2.58 -5.09 13.01
N ILE A 96 -2.52 -6.16 13.80
CA ILE A 96 -2.08 -7.46 13.32
C ILE A 96 -3.22 -8.46 13.46
N LEU A 97 -3.56 -9.10 12.35
CA LEU A 97 -4.58 -10.12 12.26
C LEU A 97 -3.93 -11.48 11.97
N ASP A 98 -4.19 -12.44 12.84
CA ASP A 98 -3.76 -13.82 12.67
C ASP A 98 -4.91 -14.65 12.08
N SER A 99 -4.64 -15.31 10.94
CA SER A 99 -5.59 -16.08 10.13
C SER A 99 -6.92 -15.37 9.83
N PRO A 100 -6.92 -14.10 9.36
CA PRO A 100 -8.15 -13.45 8.94
C PRO A 100 -8.75 -14.16 7.73
N THR A 101 -10.08 -14.21 7.65
CA THR A 101 -10.80 -14.74 6.48
C THR A 101 -11.05 -13.67 5.43
N ASN A 102 -11.15 -12.41 5.85
CA ASN A 102 -11.34 -11.28 4.96
C ASN A 102 -10.68 -10.00 5.52
N LEU A 103 -10.47 -9.03 4.64
CA LEU A 103 -9.95 -7.70 4.95
C LEU A 103 -10.86 -6.64 4.35
N SER A 104 -11.26 -5.64 5.14
CA SER A 104 -12.04 -4.50 4.67
C SER A 104 -11.13 -3.37 4.22
N GLY A 105 -11.41 -2.80 3.05
CA GLY A 105 -10.76 -1.61 2.53
C GLY A 105 -11.09 -0.30 3.27
N GLU A 106 -11.94 -0.36 4.30
CA GLU A 106 -12.33 0.76 5.16
C GLU A 106 -12.85 1.96 4.36
N ASP A 107 -12.66 3.18 4.87
CA ASP A 107 -13.04 4.42 4.20
C ASP A 107 -12.11 4.78 3.02
N ILE A 108 -11.00 4.05 2.85
CA ILE A 108 -10.04 4.26 1.78
C ILE A 108 -10.52 3.61 0.48
N LEU A 109 -11.03 2.38 0.58
CA LEU A 109 -11.69 1.62 -0.49
C LEU A 109 -13.11 1.23 -0.04
N PRO A 110 -14.08 2.17 -0.03
CA PRO A 110 -15.41 1.91 0.52
C PRO A 110 -16.09 0.72 -0.14
N GLY A 111 -16.55 -0.23 0.69
CA GLY A 111 -17.24 -1.44 0.24
C GLY A 111 -16.34 -2.53 -0.36
N PHE A 112 -15.03 -2.30 -0.46
CA PHE A 112 -14.09 -3.34 -0.88
C PHE A 112 -13.82 -4.30 0.28
N VAL A 113 -13.90 -5.60 -0.02
CA VAL A 113 -13.52 -6.69 0.86
C VAL A 113 -12.65 -7.65 0.07
N LEU A 114 -11.50 -8.02 0.61
CA LEU A 114 -10.63 -9.06 0.07
C LEU A 114 -10.78 -10.32 0.89
N ASP A 115 -11.16 -11.42 0.26
CA ASP A 115 -11.10 -12.76 0.85
C ASP A 115 -9.64 -13.29 0.79
N ILE A 116 -9.14 -13.81 1.93
CA ILE A 116 -7.73 -14.22 2.14
C ILE A 116 -7.55 -15.73 2.03
#